data_AF-A0A2H6K0F8-F1
#
_entry.id   AF-A0A2H6K0F8-F1
#
_cell.length_a   1.000
_cell.length_b   1.000
_cell.length_c   1.000
_cell.angle_alpha   90.00
_cell.angle_beta   90.00
_cell.angle_gamma   90.00
#
_symmetry.space_group_name_H-M   'P 1'
#
loop_
_entity.id
_entity.type
_entity.pdbx_description
1 polymer ?
#
loop_
_entity_poly.entity_id
_entity_poly.type
_entity_poly.pdbx_seq_one_letter_code
_entity_poly.pdbx_strand_id
1 'polypeptide(L)'
;MNKFCPFYRENCKGNECVMWVEGIEDRDIKCLIIGYLGTTMALCSRDKLGEYEPSDFESGTKREPEIPEEILSATAEELAAELLELMKKEFPNDERRGIADVDSLFWDMKGVDRYDLSPEIKLKIRKAQSLAQHAIWDENQIKYIQKLEQEKTELPSLVNLYADWAKERGFNKVTIADTEAFLLEKNLEVLPETRRSLYALTNVQLKSKY
;
A
#
# COMPACT_ATOMS: atom_id res chain seq x y z
N MET A 1 5.09 32.01 -10.77
CA MET A 1 5.01 32.75 -9.48
C MET A 1 3.88 32.14 -8.66
N ASN A 2 4.22 31.49 -7.56
CA ASN A 2 3.30 30.80 -6.65
C ASN A 2 2.33 31.80 -6.02
N LYS A 3 1.04 31.71 -6.36
CA LYS A 3 -0.01 32.46 -5.66
C LYS A 3 -0.52 31.61 -4.49
N PHE A 4 0.22 31.67 -3.39
CA PHE A 4 -0.27 31.26 -2.08
C PHE A 4 -1.49 32.15 -1.74
N CYS A 5 -2.62 31.55 -1.37
CA CYS A 5 -3.87 32.25 -1.10
C CYS A 5 -4.05 32.38 0.42
N PRO A 6 -3.76 33.55 1.03
CA PRO A 6 -3.99 33.73 2.45
C PRO A 6 -5.47 34.05 2.65
N PHE A 7 -6.15 33.22 3.45
CA PHE A 7 -7.45 33.52 4.01
C PHE A 7 -7.40 34.89 4.69
N TYR A 8 -8.04 35.91 4.13
CA TYR A 8 -8.78 36.95 4.87
C TYR A 8 -9.59 37.83 3.90
N ARG A 9 -10.85 38.07 4.30
CA ARG A 9 -11.85 39.04 3.84
C ARG A 9 -11.18 40.19 3.07
N GLU A 10 -11.34 40.32 1.76
CA GLU A 10 -12.35 41.24 1.19
C GLU A 10 -12.49 41.12 -0.35
N ASN A 11 -11.79 40.20 -1.02
CA ASN A 11 -11.82 40.09 -2.49
C ASN A 11 -11.83 38.64 -3.00
N CYS A 12 -12.81 37.84 -2.58
CA CYS A 12 -13.03 36.52 -3.17
C CYS A 12 -13.74 36.68 -4.53
N LYS A 13 -12.99 36.71 -5.63
CA LYS A 13 -13.54 36.65 -6.99
C LYS A 13 -13.90 35.20 -7.30
N GLY A 14 -15.19 34.91 -7.42
CA GLY A 14 -15.78 33.56 -7.43
C GLY A 14 -15.29 32.60 -8.51
N ASN A 15 -14.54 33.09 -9.50
CA ASN A 15 -14.12 32.37 -10.70
C ASN A 15 -12.60 32.12 -10.79
N GLU A 16 -11.80 32.54 -9.80
CA GLU A 16 -10.33 32.46 -9.94
C GLU A 16 -9.62 31.56 -8.92
N CYS A 17 -10.24 31.12 -7.81
CA CYS A 17 -9.55 30.23 -6.86
C CYS A 17 -10.44 29.63 -5.75
N VAL A 18 -11.41 28.74 -6.03
CA VAL A 18 -11.93 27.78 -5.03
C VAL A 18 -12.57 26.56 -5.71
N MET A 19 -12.46 25.36 -5.11
CA MET A 19 -13.31 24.21 -5.48
C MET A 19 -14.74 24.47 -5.01
N TRP A 20 -15.68 24.51 -5.95
CA TRP A 20 -17.10 24.64 -5.72
C TRP A 20 -17.78 23.29 -5.96
N VAL A 21 -18.78 22.95 -5.15
CA VAL A 21 -19.62 21.77 -5.38
C VAL A 21 -21.06 22.25 -5.52
N GLU A 22 -21.72 21.83 -6.59
CA GLU A 22 -23.16 22.01 -6.76
C GLU A 22 -23.88 21.16 -5.70
N GLY A 23 -24.69 21.81 -4.86
CA GLY A 23 -25.53 21.11 -3.90
C GLY A 23 -26.54 20.22 -4.61
N ILE A 24 -26.79 19.03 -4.05
CA ILE A 24 -27.69 18.02 -4.62
C ILE A 24 -29.18 18.41 -4.48
N GLU A 25 -29.50 19.40 -3.66
CA GLU A 25 -30.86 19.95 -3.56
C GLU A 25 -30.78 21.48 -3.45
N ASP A 26 -31.36 22.14 -4.45
CA ASP A 26 -31.42 23.58 -4.72
C ASP A 26 -30.11 24.31 -5.04
N ARG A 27 -30.23 25.23 -6.00
CA ARG A 27 -29.18 25.93 -6.77
C ARG A 27 -28.30 26.89 -5.96
N ASP A 28 -27.72 26.44 -4.87
CA ASP A 28 -26.70 27.16 -4.11
C ASP A 28 -25.32 26.54 -4.35
N ILE A 29 -24.51 27.21 -5.18
CA ILE A 29 -23.10 26.89 -5.37
C ILE A 29 -22.36 27.24 -4.07
N LYS A 30 -21.91 26.22 -3.31
CA LYS A 30 -21.24 26.42 -2.02
C LYS A 30 -19.74 26.16 -2.14
N CYS A 31 -18.95 27.05 -1.52
CA CYS A 31 -17.50 26.92 -1.45
C CYS A 31 -17.16 25.74 -0.53
N LEU A 32 -16.43 24.75 -1.04
CA LEU A 32 -16.15 23.50 -0.30
C LEU A 32 -15.41 23.76 1.02
N ILE A 33 -14.49 24.74 1.02
CA ILE A 33 -13.71 25.07 2.22
C ILE A 33 -14.57 25.78 3.27
N ILE A 34 -15.48 26.66 2.84
CA ILE A 34 -16.45 27.29 3.76
C ILE A 34 -17.41 26.25 4.31
N GLY A 35 -17.84 25.28 3.49
CA GLY A 35 -18.63 24.14 3.96
C GLY A 35 -17.92 23.37 5.07
N TYR A 36 -16.68 22.94 4.80
CA TYR A 36 -15.88 22.19 5.77
C TYR A 36 -15.60 22.98 7.05
N LEU A 37 -15.22 24.26 6.94
CA LEU A 37 -14.97 25.13 8.09
C LEU A 37 -16.25 25.45 8.86
N GLY A 38 -17.38 25.59 8.18
CA GLY A 38 -18.70 25.77 8.81
C GLY A 38 -19.12 24.55 9.62
N THR A 39 -18.94 23.34 9.08
CA THR A 39 -19.23 22.10 9.80
C THR A 39 -18.31 21.91 11.00
N THR A 40 -17.01 22.15 10.85
CA THR A 40 -16.06 22.06 11.98
C THR A 40 -16.27 23.14 13.02
N MET A 41 -16.59 24.38 12.64
CA MET A 41 -16.93 25.44 13.60
C MET A 41 -18.30 25.21 14.24
N ALA A 42 -19.27 24.60 13.57
CA ALA A 42 -20.55 24.19 14.19
C ALA A 42 -20.34 23.08 15.24
N LEU A 43 -19.37 22.20 15.05
CA LEU A 43 -18.96 21.21 16.05
C LEU A 43 -18.27 21.88 17.25
N CYS A 44 -17.51 22.96 17.05
CA CYS A 44 -16.89 23.72 18.14
C CYS A 44 -17.82 24.76 18.81
N SER A 45 -18.92 25.17 18.16
CA SER A 45 -19.87 26.17 18.69
C SER A 45 -21.01 25.56 19.49
N ARG A 46 -21.00 24.24 19.69
CA ARG A 46 -21.91 23.51 20.58
C ARG A 46 -21.65 23.75 22.08
N ASP A 47 -20.83 24.73 22.43
CA ASP A 47 -20.58 25.16 23.82
C ASP A 47 -21.53 26.26 24.32
N LYS A 48 -22.59 26.62 23.58
CA LYS A 48 -23.60 27.61 24.04
C LYS A 48 -25.02 27.25 23.67
N LEU A 49 -25.58 26.19 24.27
CA LEU A 49 -27.03 25.97 24.31
C LEU A 49 -27.39 25.15 25.57
N GLY A 50 -27.92 25.85 26.57
CA GLY A 50 -28.72 25.28 27.66
C GLY A 50 -27.94 24.50 28.71
N GLU A 51 -28.40 24.59 29.96
CA GLU A 51 -28.05 23.65 31.02
C GLU A 51 -28.35 22.23 30.53
N TYR A 52 -27.33 21.56 29.99
CA TYR A 52 -27.32 20.11 29.90
C TYR A 52 -27.07 19.65 31.34
N GLU A 53 -28.14 19.32 32.06
CA GLU A 53 -27.97 18.36 33.15
C GLU A 53 -27.18 17.20 32.56
N PRO A 54 -26.05 16.79 33.17
CA PRO A 54 -25.36 15.59 32.74
C PRO A 54 -26.40 14.49 32.89
N SER A 55 -27.03 14.09 31.77
CA SER A 55 -27.69 12.81 31.71
C SER A 55 -26.63 11.85 32.20
N ASP A 56 -26.90 11.11 33.27
CA ASP A 56 -26.08 10.01 33.72
C ASP A 56 -25.84 9.13 32.49
N PHE A 57 -24.76 9.42 31.76
CA PHE A 57 -24.12 8.49 30.88
C PHE A 57 -23.53 7.54 31.90
N GLU A 58 -24.37 6.63 32.38
CA GLU A 58 -23.96 5.47 33.12
C GLU A 58 -22.77 4.98 32.32
N SER A 59 -21.59 5.16 32.92
CA SER A 59 -20.39 4.51 32.47
C SER A 59 -20.72 3.04 32.60
N GLY A 60 -21.40 2.50 31.59
CA GLY A 60 -21.67 1.09 31.44
C GLY A 60 -20.33 0.47 31.72
N THR A 61 -20.28 -0.29 32.81
CA THR A 61 -19.10 -0.98 33.28
C THR A 61 -18.44 -1.53 32.03
N LYS A 62 -17.29 -0.95 31.63
CA LYS A 62 -16.56 -1.42 30.45
C LYS A 62 -16.32 -2.88 30.75
N ARG A 63 -17.11 -3.76 30.12
CA ARG A 63 -16.89 -5.19 30.24
C ARG A 63 -15.49 -5.37 29.70
N GLU A 64 -14.58 -5.80 30.55
CA GLU A 64 -13.25 -6.16 30.08
C GLU A 64 -13.48 -7.16 28.93
N PRO A 65 -12.98 -6.88 27.73
CA PRO A 65 -13.21 -7.78 26.61
C PRO A 65 -12.66 -9.15 27.01
N GLU A 66 -13.50 -10.18 26.85
CA GLU A 66 -13.11 -11.56 27.14
C GLU A 66 -12.08 -11.98 26.10
N ILE A 67 -10.80 -11.99 26.49
CA ILE A 67 -9.72 -12.42 25.63
C ILE A 67 -9.70 -13.95 25.66
N PRO A 68 -9.78 -14.63 24.50
CA PRO A 68 -9.71 -16.08 24.44
C PRO A 68 -8.45 -16.62 25.12
N GLU A 69 -8.58 -17.72 25.87
CA GLU A 69 -7.47 -18.34 26.60
C GLU A 69 -6.32 -18.77 25.68
N GLU A 70 -6.62 -19.13 24.42
CA GLU A 70 -5.64 -19.39 23.38
C GLU A 70 -4.70 -18.19 23.17
N ILE A 71 -5.24 -16.97 23.17
CA ILE A 71 -4.47 -15.74 22.99
C ILE A 71 -3.76 -15.34 24.27
N LEU A 72 -4.22 -15.76 25.44
CA LEU A 72 -3.50 -15.51 26.70
C LEU A 72 -2.30 -16.44 26.84
N SER A 73 -2.49 -17.73 26.55
CA SER A 73 -1.50 -18.79 26.73
C SER A 73 -0.41 -18.83 25.64
N ALA A 74 -0.75 -18.50 24.38
CA ALA A 74 0.22 -18.55 23.29
C ALA A 74 1.39 -17.58 23.48
N THR A 75 2.51 -17.82 22.84
CA THR A 75 3.61 -16.85 22.74
C THR A 75 3.37 -15.92 21.54
N ALA A 76 4.13 -14.82 21.45
CA ALA A 76 4.05 -13.97 20.26
C ALA A 76 4.58 -14.71 19.01
N GLU A 77 5.53 -15.62 19.21
CA GLU A 77 6.17 -16.43 18.20
C GLU A 77 5.20 -17.49 17.63
N GLU A 78 4.42 -18.15 18.48
CA GLU A 78 3.38 -19.10 18.05
C GLU A 78 2.28 -18.38 17.25
N LEU A 79 1.81 -17.23 17.74
CA LEU A 79 0.82 -16.41 17.02
C LEU A 79 1.37 -15.90 15.68
N ALA A 80 2.66 -15.57 15.62
CA ALA A 80 3.31 -15.19 14.37
C ALA A 80 3.36 -16.35 13.37
N ALA A 81 3.61 -17.57 13.83
CA ALA A 81 3.64 -18.76 12.98
C ALA A 81 2.25 -19.08 12.41
N GLU A 82 1.20 -19.04 13.24
CA GLU A 82 -0.18 -19.24 12.77
C GLU A 82 -0.60 -18.16 11.76
N LEU A 83 -0.29 -16.90 12.04
CA LEU A 83 -0.55 -15.79 11.14
C LEU A 83 0.20 -15.98 9.81
N LEU A 84 1.46 -16.44 9.86
CA LEU A 84 2.27 -16.73 8.69
C LEU A 84 1.65 -17.86 7.84
N GLU A 85 1.18 -18.93 8.47
CA GLU A 85 0.51 -20.03 7.78
C GLU A 85 -0.79 -19.57 7.11
N LEU A 86 -1.61 -18.77 7.80
CA LEU A 86 -2.83 -18.21 7.22
C LEU A 86 -2.49 -17.32 6.01
N MET A 87 -1.48 -16.46 6.13
CA MET A 87 -1.02 -15.61 5.03
C MET A 87 -0.54 -16.42 3.84
N LYS A 88 0.16 -17.54 4.06
CA LYS A 88 0.63 -18.42 2.98
C LYS A 88 -0.51 -19.16 2.30
N LYS A 89 -1.53 -19.57 3.05
CA LYS A 89 -2.69 -20.31 2.55
C LYS A 89 -3.63 -19.43 1.74
N GLU A 90 -4.05 -18.30 2.31
CA GLU A 90 -5.08 -17.44 1.70
C GLU A 90 -4.49 -16.53 0.60
N PHE A 91 -3.18 -16.22 0.66
CA PHE A 91 -2.51 -15.32 -0.28
C PHE A 91 -1.17 -15.87 -0.78
N PRO A 92 -1.19 -17.00 -1.53
CA PRO A 92 0.03 -17.66 -1.98
C PRO A 92 0.85 -16.81 -2.97
N ASN A 93 0.19 -15.97 -3.77
CA ASN A 93 0.80 -15.24 -4.90
C ASN A 93 0.82 -13.71 -4.72
N ASP A 94 0.37 -13.19 -3.58
CA ASP A 94 0.38 -11.75 -3.34
C ASP A 94 1.74 -11.34 -2.78
N GLU A 95 2.60 -10.74 -3.62
CA GLU A 95 3.89 -10.18 -3.19
C GLU A 95 3.72 -8.97 -2.26
N ARG A 96 2.54 -8.33 -2.30
CA ARG A 96 2.15 -7.19 -1.47
C ARG A 96 1.07 -7.58 -0.49
N ARG A 97 1.09 -8.83 0.01
CA ARG A 97 0.10 -9.40 0.96
C ARG A 97 -0.49 -8.26 1.77
N GLY A 98 -1.78 -7.98 1.57
CA GLY A 98 -2.49 -6.97 2.33
C GLY A 98 -2.47 -7.38 3.80
N ILE A 99 -1.35 -7.08 4.50
CA ILE A 99 -1.14 -7.59 5.86
C ILE A 99 -2.27 -7.09 6.72
N ALA A 100 -2.75 -5.86 6.50
CA ALA A 100 -3.92 -5.33 7.19
C ALA A 100 -5.16 -6.22 7.08
N ASP A 101 -5.45 -6.77 5.90
CA ASP A 101 -6.64 -7.59 5.66
C ASP A 101 -6.48 -8.99 6.27
N VAL A 102 -5.32 -9.63 6.08
CA VAL A 102 -5.06 -10.96 6.68
C VAL A 102 -4.97 -10.88 8.19
N ASP A 103 -4.36 -9.82 8.68
CA ASP A 103 -4.27 -9.51 10.08
C ASP A 103 -5.68 -9.30 10.63
N SER A 104 -6.52 -8.45 10.02
CA SER A 104 -7.91 -8.26 10.48
C SER A 104 -8.63 -9.60 10.59
N LEU A 105 -8.60 -10.37 9.51
CA LEU A 105 -9.21 -11.69 9.45
C LEU A 105 -8.68 -12.64 10.53
N PHE A 106 -7.38 -12.68 10.77
CA PHE A 106 -6.78 -13.56 11.77
C PHE A 106 -7.29 -13.27 13.18
N TRP A 107 -7.32 -11.99 13.58
CA TRP A 107 -7.80 -11.62 14.92
C TRP A 107 -9.32 -11.73 15.02
N ASP A 108 -10.06 -11.49 13.94
CA ASP A 108 -11.51 -11.73 13.88
C ASP A 108 -11.82 -13.23 14.05
N MET A 109 -11.07 -14.12 13.40
CA MET A 109 -11.18 -15.57 13.55
C MET A 109 -10.86 -16.03 14.98
N LYS A 110 -9.93 -15.36 15.65
CA LYS A 110 -9.60 -15.60 17.05
C LYS A 110 -10.58 -14.94 18.02
N GLY A 111 -11.58 -14.20 17.55
CA GLY A 111 -12.58 -13.54 18.40
C GLY A 111 -12.02 -12.36 19.20
N VAL A 112 -10.95 -11.71 18.70
CA VAL A 112 -10.26 -10.62 19.38
C VAL A 112 -10.65 -9.28 18.77
N ASP A 113 -11.44 -8.50 19.51
CA ASP A 113 -11.61 -7.07 19.22
C ASP A 113 -10.39 -6.29 19.71
N ARG A 114 -9.67 -5.65 18.77
CA ARG A 114 -8.38 -5.00 19.05
C ARG A 114 -8.49 -3.65 19.75
N TYR A 115 -9.66 -3.04 19.76
CA TYR A 115 -9.80 -1.66 20.24
C TYR A 115 -9.71 -1.58 21.77
N ASP A 116 -10.24 -2.57 22.49
CA ASP A 116 -10.37 -2.53 23.96
C ASP A 116 -9.41 -3.45 24.74
N LEU A 117 -8.38 -4.01 24.09
CA LEU A 117 -7.42 -4.90 24.76
C LEU A 117 -6.49 -4.16 25.75
N SER A 118 -6.00 -4.93 26.73
CA SER A 118 -4.95 -4.48 27.66
C SER A 118 -3.64 -4.16 26.93
N PRO A 119 -2.79 -3.27 27.47
CA PRO A 119 -1.52 -2.90 26.83
C PRO A 119 -0.58 -4.09 26.56
N GLU A 120 -0.54 -5.06 27.48
CA GLU A 120 0.31 -6.25 27.37
C GLU A 120 -0.10 -7.13 26.18
N ILE A 121 -1.41 -7.35 26.03
CA ILE A 121 -1.94 -8.13 24.91
C ILE A 121 -1.78 -7.37 23.60
N LYS A 122 -2.00 -6.05 23.59
CA LYS A 122 -1.71 -5.20 22.42
C LYS A 122 -0.25 -5.31 21.99
N LEU A 123 0.68 -5.33 22.95
CA LEU A 123 2.11 -5.47 22.66
C LEU A 123 2.43 -6.84 22.07
N LYS A 124 1.89 -7.91 22.66
CA LYS A 124 2.05 -9.29 22.18
C LYS A 124 1.53 -9.47 20.75
N ILE A 125 0.34 -8.94 20.46
CA ILE A 125 -0.26 -8.93 19.11
C ILE A 125 0.66 -8.21 18.12
N ARG A 126 1.13 -7.00 18.45
CA ARG A 126 2.04 -6.24 17.58
C ARG A 126 3.35 -6.98 17.33
N LYS A 127 3.89 -7.66 18.35
CA LYS A 127 5.10 -8.47 18.21
C LYS A 127 4.86 -9.63 17.25
N ALA A 128 3.74 -10.35 17.41
CA ALA A 128 3.38 -11.45 16.52
C ALA A 128 3.23 -10.99 15.06
N GLN A 129 2.55 -9.86 14.83
CA GLN A 129 2.40 -9.23 13.52
C GLN A 129 3.75 -8.88 12.90
N SER A 130 4.61 -8.19 13.66
CA SER A 130 5.93 -7.78 13.19
C SER A 130 6.80 -8.99 12.81
N LEU A 131 6.80 -10.04 13.64
CA LEU A 131 7.54 -11.27 13.34
C LEU A 131 7.05 -11.95 12.06
N ALA A 132 5.74 -12.09 11.88
CA ALA A 132 5.17 -12.71 10.70
C ALA A 132 5.45 -11.88 9.42
N GLN A 133 5.40 -10.55 9.53
CA GLN A 133 5.75 -9.63 8.44
C GLN A 133 7.22 -9.76 8.04
N HIS A 134 8.13 -9.76 9.02
CA HIS A 134 9.57 -9.91 8.77
C HIS A 134 9.86 -11.25 8.09
N ALA A 135 9.24 -12.34 8.54
CA ALA A 135 9.42 -13.65 7.93
C ALA A 135 9.02 -13.67 6.44
N ILE A 136 7.90 -13.04 6.07
CA ILE A 136 7.49 -12.93 4.65
C ILE A 136 8.47 -12.07 3.87
N TRP A 137 8.88 -10.93 4.42
CA TRP A 137 9.82 -10.05 3.77
C TRP A 137 11.12 -10.79 3.45
N ASP A 138 11.68 -11.48 4.44
CA ASP A 138 12.92 -12.25 4.29
C ASP A 138 12.76 -13.38 3.25
N GLU A 139 11.65 -14.12 3.27
CA GLU A 139 11.36 -15.14 2.25
C GLU A 139 11.28 -14.55 0.84
N ASN A 140 10.61 -13.40 0.68
CA ASN A 140 10.48 -12.73 -0.61
C ASN A 140 11.81 -12.15 -1.10
N GLN A 141 12.63 -11.60 -0.20
CA GLN A 141 13.98 -11.13 -0.52
C GLN A 141 14.87 -12.28 -1.01
N ILE A 142 14.82 -13.44 -0.34
CA ILE A 142 15.59 -14.62 -0.76
C ILE A 142 15.15 -15.07 -2.16
N LYS A 143 13.85 -15.18 -2.41
CA LYS A 143 13.32 -15.54 -3.74
C LYS A 143 13.73 -14.53 -4.81
N TYR A 144 13.70 -13.24 -4.49
CA TYR A 144 14.12 -12.18 -5.39
C TYR A 144 15.60 -12.31 -5.77
N ILE A 145 16.47 -12.50 -4.78
CA ILE A 145 17.91 -12.68 -4.98
C ILE A 145 18.19 -13.91 -5.85
N GLN A 146 17.54 -15.04 -5.55
CA GLN A 146 17.68 -16.28 -6.33
C GLN A 146 17.26 -16.09 -7.79
N LYS A 147 16.10 -15.46 -8.03
CA LYS A 147 15.63 -15.16 -9.39
C LYS A 147 16.61 -14.24 -10.12
N LEU A 148 17.13 -13.21 -9.44
CA LEU A 148 18.10 -12.29 -10.04
C LEU A 148 19.43 -12.99 -10.38
N GLU A 149 19.90 -13.91 -9.54
CA GLU A 149 21.10 -14.69 -9.82
C GLU A 149 20.90 -15.61 -11.03
N GLN A 150 19.75 -16.30 -11.09
CA GLN A 150 19.39 -17.10 -12.26
C GLN A 150 19.35 -16.25 -13.53
N GLU A 151 18.62 -15.14 -13.52
CA GLU A 151 18.52 -14.24 -14.68
C GLU A 151 19.89 -13.67 -15.09
N LYS A 152 20.79 -13.40 -14.15
CA LYS A 152 22.18 -12.97 -14.47
C LYS A 152 22.96 -14.05 -15.22
N THR A 153 22.77 -15.33 -14.89
CA THR A 153 23.44 -16.42 -15.60
C THR A 153 22.91 -16.61 -17.02
N GLU A 154 21.62 -16.35 -17.22
CA GLU A 154 20.93 -16.46 -18.52
C GLU A 154 21.06 -15.16 -19.36
N LEU A 155 21.46 -14.05 -18.75
CA LEU A 155 21.54 -12.74 -19.41
C LEU A 155 22.39 -12.75 -20.69
N PRO A 156 23.58 -13.39 -20.78
CA PRO A 156 24.36 -13.40 -22.01
C PRO A 156 23.65 -14.09 -23.18
N SER A 157 22.93 -15.20 -22.93
CA SER A 157 22.18 -15.90 -23.97
C SER A 157 20.97 -15.08 -24.41
N LEU A 158 20.29 -14.43 -23.46
CA LEU A 158 19.16 -13.55 -23.73
C LEU A 158 19.57 -12.31 -24.54
N VAL A 159 20.73 -11.73 -24.25
CA VAL A 159 21.31 -10.61 -25.01
C VAL A 159 21.59 -11.02 -26.46
N ASN A 160 22.17 -12.20 -26.69
CA ASN A 160 22.39 -12.70 -28.05
C ASN A 160 21.06 -12.89 -28.80
N LEU A 161 20.08 -13.54 -28.16
CA LEU A 161 18.75 -13.76 -28.73
C LEU A 161 18.08 -12.43 -29.10
N TYR A 162 18.16 -11.43 -28.23
CA TYR A 162 17.57 -10.11 -28.47
C TYR A 162 18.32 -9.33 -29.56
N ALA A 163 19.64 -9.40 -29.59
CA ALA A 163 20.44 -8.78 -30.64
C ALA A 163 20.14 -9.36 -32.02
N ASP A 164 19.92 -10.67 -32.12
CA ASP A 164 19.57 -11.31 -33.39
C ASP A 164 18.14 -10.98 -33.81
N TRP A 165 17.19 -10.99 -32.87
CA TRP A 165 15.81 -10.49 -33.09
C TRP A 165 15.79 -9.04 -33.60
N ALA A 166 16.66 -8.19 -33.08
CA ALA A 166 16.77 -6.79 -33.48
C ALA A 166 17.34 -6.66 -34.91
N LYS A 167 18.36 -7.46 -35.26
CA LYS A 167 18.93 -7.47 -36.62
C LYS A 167 17.95 -8.00 -37.66
N GLU A 168 17.18 -9.03 -37.35
CA GLU A 168 16.13 -9.56 -38.23
C GLU A 168 15.10 -8.49 -38.61
N ARG A 169 14.89 -7.51 -37.71
CA ARG A 169 14.00 -6.35 -37.91
C ARG A 169 14.72 -5.12 -38.46
N GLY A 170 16.02 -5.22 -38.76
CA GLY A 170 16.83 -4.14 -39.31
C GLY A 170 17.18 -3.04 -38.31
N PHE A 171 17.13 -3.31 -37.00
CA PHE A 171 17.49 -2.34 -35.98
C PHE A 171 19.01 -2.29 -35.75
N ASN A 172 19.57 -1.09 -35.85
CA ASN A 172 20.97 -0.81 -35.48
C ASN A 172 21.11 -0.38 -34.01
N LYS A 173 19.98 -0.03 -33.38
CA LYS A 173 19.86 0.37 -31.98
C LYS A 173 18.44 0.03 -31.53
N VAL A 174 18.31 -0.43 -30.30
CA VAL A 174 17.01 -0.72 -29.66
C VAL A 174 16.66 0.34 -28.62
N THR A 175 15.38 0.53 -28.38
CA THR A 175 14.80 1.38 -27.35
C THR A 175 14.24 0.55 -26.18
N ILE A 176 13.74 1.22 -25.14
CA ILE A 176 13.05 0.55 -24.03
C ILE A 176 11.76 -0.12 -24.54
N ALA A 177 11.01 0.55 -25.42
CA ALA A 177 9.79 -0.01 -26.01
C ALA A 177 10.07 -1.27 -26.84
N ASP A 178 11.17 -1.30 -27.59
CA ASP A 178 11.58 -2.50 -28.33
C ASP A 178 11.94 -3.65 -27.38
N THR A 179 12.48 -3.32 -26.20
CA THR A 179 12.83 -4.32 -25.18
C THR A 179 11.58 -4.92 -24.57
N GLU A 180 10.57 -4.10 -24.31
CA GLU A 180 9.26 -4.57 -23.85
C GLU A 180 8.54 -5.39 -24.93
N ALA A 181 8.60 -4.96 -26.19
CA ALA A 181 8.04 -5.71 -27.31
C ALA A 181 8.70 -7.08 -27.48
N PHE A 182 10.03 -7.15 -27.38
CA PHE A 182 10.77 -8.42 -27.42
C PHE A 182 10.39 -9.35 -26.27
N LEU A 183 10.37 -8.83 -25.04
CA LEU A 183 10.00 -9.62 -23.86
C LEU A 183 8.55 -10.13 -23.96
N LEU A 184 7.63 -9.31 -24.46
CA LEU A 184 6.24 -9.69 -24.70
C LEU A 184 6.12 -10.76 -25.80
N GLU A 185 6.81 -10.60 -26.92
CA GLU A 185 6.78 -11.56 -28.04
C GLU A 185 7.35 -12.92 -27.64
N LYS A 186 8.38 -12.93 -26.79
CA LYS A 186 8.99 -14.17 -26.26
C LYS A 186 8.33 -14.70 -25.00
N ASN A 187 7.29 -14.02 -24.49
CA ASN A 187 6.60 -14.35 -23.24
C ASN A 187 7.55 -14.52 -22.06
N LEU A 188 8.50 -13.58 -21.92
CA LEU A 188 9.54 -13.59 -20.90
C LEU A 188 9.26 -12.52 -19.83
N GLU A 189 9.12 -12.95 -18.58
CA GLU A 189 9.03 -12.07 -17.43
C GLU A 189 10.37 -11.99 -16.69
N VAL A 190 11.09 -10.89 -16.90
CA VAL A 190 12.37 -10.62 -16.24
C VAL A 190 12.26 -9.49 -15.23
N LEU A 191 13.13 -9.52 -14.22
CA LEU A 191 13.24 -8.46 -13.23
C LEU A 191 13.64 -7.12 -13.86
N PRO A 192 13.30 -5.99 -13.22
CA PRO A 192 13.62 -4.65 -13.72
C PRO A 192 15.12 -4.43 -13.98
N GLU A 193 16.00 -4.99 -13.15
CA GLU A 193 17.46 -4.89 -13.26
C GLU A 193 17.98 -5.64 -14.48
N THR A 194 17.45 -6.85 -14.70
CA THR A 194 17.76 -7.68 -15.86
C THR A 194 17.28 -6.99 -17.14
N ARG A 195 16.07 -6.41 -17.13
CA ARG A 195 15.53 -5.64 -18.26
C ARG A 195 16.45 -4.47 -18.65
N ARG A 196 16.90 -3.68 -17.66
CA ARG A 196 17.84 -2.57 -17.90
C ARG A 196 19.16 -3.06 -18.47
N SER A 197 19.68 -4.16 -17.91
CA SER A 197 20.94 -4.76 -18.36
C SER A 197 20.82 -5.30 -19.79
N LEU A 198 19.71 -5.99 -20.10
CA LEU A 198 19.39 -6.52 -21.43
C LEU A 198 19.38 -5.39 -22.48
N TYR A 199 18.67 -4.29 -22.20
CA TYR A 199 18.64 -3.12 -23.06
C TYR A 199 20.05 -2.52 -23.30
N ALA A 200 20.83 -2.34 -22.23
CA ALA A 200 22.15 -1.72 -22.33
C ALA A 200 23.15 -2.60 -23.10
N LEU A 201 23.23 -3.89 -22.75
CA LEU A 201 24.17 -4.84 -23.34
C LEU A 201 23.84 -5.14 -24.81
N THR A 202 22.56 -5.26 -25.16
CA THR A 202 22.14 -5.47 -26.55
C THR A 202 22.55 -4.29 -27.43
N ASN A 203 22.37 -3.06 -26.95
CA ASN A 203 22.83 -1.87 -27.67
C ASN A 203 24.35 -1.79 -27.82
N VAL A 204 25.12 -2.27 -26.83
CA VAL A 204 26.58 -2.40 -26.95
C VAL A 204 26.93 -3.42 -28.02
N GLN A 205 26.25 -4.57 -28.04
CA GLN A 205 26.49 -5.64 -29.02
C GLN A 205 26.11 -5.26 -30.45
N LEU A 206 25.00 -4.52 -30.63
CA LEU A 206 24.59 -4.02 -31.94
C LEU A 206 25.60 -2.99 -32.49
N LYS A 207 26.25 -2.22 -31.61
CA LYS A 207 27.30 -1.27 -32.01
C LYS A 207 28.64 -1.92 -32.32
N SER A 208 29.01 -3.01 -31.64
CA SER A 208 30.33 -3.63 -31.79
C SER A 208 30.47 -4.52 -33.03
N LYS A 209 29.37 -4.83 -33.73
CA LYS A 209 29.36 -5.59 -34.98
C LYS A 209 29.29 -4.72 -36.24
N TYR A 210 29.51 -3.40 -36.12
CA TYR A 210 29.68 -2.43 -37.21
C TYR A 210 31.06 -1.78 -37.15
#